data_AF-A0A0D0QFN6-F1
#
_entry.id   AF-A0A0D0QFN6-F1
#
_cell.length_a   1.000
_cell.length_b   1.000
_cell.length_c   1.000
_cell.angle_alpha   90.00
_cell.angle_beta   90.00
_cell.angle_gamma   90.00
#
_symmetry.space_group_name_H-M   'P 1'
#
loop_
_entity.id
_entity.type
_entity.pdbx_description
1 polymer ?
#
loop_
_entity_poly.entity_id
_entity_poly.type
_entity_poly.pdbx_seq_one_letter_code
_entity_poly.pdbx_strand_id
1 'polypeptide(L)'
;MEALAQAVLLVFTILLAWKVFGRVESAYASGESTFDLRLPVWPLIAGIWAGLAAAVLTTAAGLVVLLTGGRLEGLAPQDDVHE
;
A
#
# COMPACT_ATOMS: atom_id res chain seq x y z
N MET A 1 -12.85 16.54 7.68
CA MET A 1 -12.49 15.25 8.31
C MET A 1 -11.75 14.32 7.36
N GLU A 2 -11.96 14.41 6.04
CA GLU A 2 -11.32 13.55 5.03
C GLU A 2 -9.79 13.49 5.11
N ALA A 3 -9.12 14.64 5.29
CA ALA A 3 -7.66 14.67 5.42
C ALA A 3 -7.14 13.91 6.65
N LEU A 4 -7.88 13.93 7.77
CA LEU A 4 -7.52 13.18 8.96
C LEU A 4 -7.72 11.67 8.75
N ALA A 5 -8.82 11.26 8.10
CA ALA A 5 -9.04 9.85 7.75
C ALA A 5 -7.93 9.33 6.83
N GLN A 6 -7.54 10.12 5.83
CA GLN A 6 -6.46 9.77 4.91
C GLN A 6 -5.08 9.75 5.59
N ALA A 7 -4.83 10.65 6.53
CA ALA A 7 -3.61 10.62 7.34
C ALA A 7 -3.54 9.36 8.24
N VAL A 8 -4.64 8.97 8.88
CA VAL A 8 -4.70 7.75 9.70
C VAL A 8 -4.47 6.51 8.84
N LEU A 9 -5.10 6.45 7.66
CA LEU A 9 -4.89 5.37 6.70
C LEU A 9 -3.42 5.29 6.28
N LEU A 10 -2.79 6.42 5.97
CA LEU A 10 -1.37 6.47 5.61
C LEU A 10 -0.48 5.92 6.73
N VAL A 11 -0.68 6.40 7.97
CA VAL A 11 0.08 5.93 9.13
C VAL A 11 -0.10 4.42 9.33
N PHE A 12 -1.33 3.92 9.28
CA PHE A 12 -1.60 2.49 9.39
C PHE A 12 -0.89 1.68 8.30
N THR A 13 -0.95 2.16 7.06
CA THR A 13 -0.33 1.48 5.91
C THR A 13 1.20 1.46 6.03
N ILE A 14 1.81 2.55 6.51
CA ILE A 14 3.25 2.60 6.81
C ILE A 14 3.62 1.57 7.89
N LEU A 15 2.84 1.50 8.97
CA LEU A 15 3.09 0.53 10.05
C LEU A 15 2.95 -0.91 9.56
N LEU A 16 1.95 -1.18 8.71
CA LEU A 16 1.77 -2.49 8.10
C LEU A 16 2.95 -2.84 7.18
N ALA A 17 3.40 -1.91 6.34
CA ALA A 17 4.56 -2.07 5.46
C ALA A 17 5.83 -2.39 6.25
N TRP A 18 6.06 -1.65 7.34
CA TRP A 18 7.19 -1.89 8.23
C TRP A 18 7.11 -3.27 8.90
N LYS A 19 5.92 -3.67 9.37
CA LYS A 19 5.74 -4.98 10.01
C LYS A 19 5.99 -6.14 9.05
N VAL A 20 5.54 -6.02 7.80
CA VAL A 20 5.75 -7.04 6.76
C VAL A 20 7.22 -7.07 6.30
N PHE A 21 7.93 -5.94 6.32
CA PHE A 21 9.37 -5.91 6.01
C PHE A 21 10.18 -6.86 6.91
N GLY A 22 9.89 -6.90 8.21
CA GLY A 22 10.54 -7.85 9.12
C GLY A 22 10.29 -9.32 8.77
N ARG A 23 9.17 -9.63 8.08
CA ARG A 23 8.91 -10.98 7.54
C ARG A 23 9.78 -11.28 6.33
N VAL A 24 10.03 -10.29 5.47
CA VAL A 24 10.95 -10.42 4.34
C VAL A 24 12.37 -10.69 4.85
N GLU A 25 12.83 -9.90 5.83
CA GLU A 25 14.16 -10.05 6.42
C GLU A 25 14.33 -11.41 7.10
N SER A 26 13.34 -11.84 7.88
CA SER A 26 13.34 -13.17 8.49
C SER A 26 13.41 -14.26 7.42
N ALA A 27 12.59 -14.21 6.38
CA ALA A 27 12.58 -15.21 5.32
C ALA A 27 13.89 -15.24 4.51
N TYR A 28 14.53 -14.07 4.33
CA TYR A 28 15.84 -13.95 3.71
C TYR A 28 16.93 -14.61 4.57
N ALA A 29 16.92 -14.36 5.88
CA ALA A 29 17.88 -14.91 6.83
C ALA A 29 17.70 -16.41 7.07
N SER A 30 16.46 -16.92 7.06
CA SER A 30 16.16 -18.34 7.29
C SER A 30 16.69 -19.26 6.18
N GLY A 31 16.94 -18.74 4.98
CA GLY A 31 17.31 -19.56 3.82
C GLY A 31 16.25 -20.62 3.47
N GLU A 32 15.02 -20.41 3.94
CA GLU A 32 13.96 -21.41 3.89
C GLU A 32 13.52 -21.62 2.44
N SER A 33 13.69 -22.85 1.98
CA SER A 33 13.46 -23.25 0.61
C SER A 33 12.16 -24.03 0.53
N THR A 34 11.33 -23.74 -0.47
CA THR A 34 10.12 -24.52 -0.75
C THR A 34 10.53 -25.98 -0.95
N PHE A 35 9.89 -26.88 -0.19
CA PHE A 35 10.31 -28.27 0.11
C PHE A 35 10.42 -29.22 -1.11
N ASP A 36 10.28 -28.71 -2.34
CA ASP A 36 10.31 -29.51 -3.57
C ASP A 36 11.05 -28.81 -4.73
N LEU A 37 10.92 -27.48 -4.88
CA LEU A 37 11.49 -26.72 -6.01
C LEU A 37 12.86 -26.05 -5.75
N ARG A 38 13.40 -26.14 -4.53
CA ARG A 38 14.63 -25.42 -4.10
C ARG A 38 14.59 -23.89 -4.27
N LEU A 39 13.41 -23.31 -4.47
CA LEU A 39 13.26 -21.87 -4.63
C LEU A 39 13.21 -21.21 -3.24
N PRO A 40 13.99 -20.15 -3.02
CA PRO A 40 13.92 -19.38 -1.80
C PRO A 40 12.54 -18.70 -1.71
N VAL A 41 11.92 -18.71 -0.53
CA VAL A 41 10.55 -18.17 -0.34
C VAL A 41 10.51 -16.63 -0.28
N TRP A 42 11.64 -16.01 0.06
CA TRP A 42 11.73 -14.56 0.28
C TRP A 42 11.31 -13.68 -0.91
N PRO A 43 11.51 -14.04 -2.21
CA PRO A 43 11.10 -13.19 -3.33
C PRO A 43 9.57 -13.01 -3.39
N LEU A 44 8.80 -14.04 -3.04
CA LEU A 44 7.34 -13.95 -3.00
C LEU A 44 6.90 -12.97 -1.89
N ILE A 45 7.48 -13.11 -0.70
CA ILE A 45 7.18 -12.26 0.45
C ILE A 45 7.63 -10.81 0.17
N ALA A 46 8.78 -10.63 -0.49
CA ALA A 46 9.27 -9.35 -0.96
C ALA A 46 8.32 -8.72 -2.01
N GLY A 47 7.74 -9.52 -2.90
CA GLY A 47 6.71 -9.08 -3.85
C GLY A 47 5.45 -8.56 -3.16
N ILE A 48 4.96 -9.27 -2.13
CA ILE A 48 3.84 -8.80 -1.29
C ILE A 48 4.20 -7.48 -0.62
N TRP A 49 5.39 -7.39 -0.04
CA TRP A 49 5.88 -6.16 0.58
C TRP A 49 6.00 -5.01 -0.42
N ALA A 50 6.44 -5.26 -1.66
CA ALA A 50 6.53 -4.24 -2.70
C ALA A 50 5.17 -3.66 -3.07
N GLY A 51 4.12 -4.49 -3.15
CA GLY A 51 2.75 -4.00 -3.34
C GLY A 51 2.28 -3.10 -2.19
N LEU A 52 2.67 -3.45 -0.96
CA LEU A 52 2.35 -2.65 0.22
C LEU A 52 3.14 -1.33 0.26
N ALA A 53 4.41 -1.34 -0.16
CA ALA A 53 5.19 -0.13 -0.34
C ALA A 53 4.58 0.79 -1.41
N ALA A 54 4.09 0.24 -2.52
CA ALA A 54 3.36 1.00 -3.53
C ALA A 54 2.07 1.62 -2.95
N ALA A 55 1.32 0.89 -2.12
CA ALA A 55 0.14 1.42 -1.44
C ALA A 55 0.46 2.60 -0.50
N VAL A 56 1.59 2.57 0.21
CA VAL A 56 2.06 3.72 0.99
C VAL A 56 2.29 4.94 0.10
N LEU A 57 2.96 4.76 -1.04
CA LEU A 57 3.24 5.85 -1.97
C LEU A 57 1.96 6.45 -2.57
N THR A 58 1.01 5.62 -3.00
CA THR A 58 -0.25 6.11 -3.57
C THR A 58 -1.12 6.81 -2.53
N THR A 59 -1.18 6.29 -1.31
CA THR A 59 -1.92 6.92 -0.20
C THR A 59 -1.28 8.26 0.19
N ALA A 60 0.06 8.32 0.23
CA ALA A 60 0.79 9.55 0.49
C ALA A 60 0.54 10.60 -0.60
N ALA A 61 0.59 10.20 -1.88
CA ALA A 61 0.28 11.08 -3.00
C ALA A 61 -1.16 11.62 -2.92
N GLY A 62 -2.13 10.76 -2.59
CA GLY A 62 -3.51 11.17 -2.35
C GLY A 62 -3.62 12.21 -1.24
N LEU A 63 -2.90 12.01 -0.13
CA LEU A 63 -2.86 12.98 0.98
C LEU A 63 -2.28 14.32 0.56
N VAL A 64 -1.18 14.31 -0.21
CA VAL A 64 -0.58 15.53 -0.74
C VAL A 64 -1.58 16.29 -1.62
N VAL A 65 -2.23 15.61 -2.57
CA VAL A 65 -3.23 16.19 -3.48
C VAL A 65 -4.41 16.80 -2.71
N LEU A 66 -4.91 16.11 -1.69
CA LEU A 66 -5.98 16.60 -0.84
C LEU A 66 -5.58 17.85 -0.05
N LEU A 67 -4.33 17.93 0.41
CA LEU A 67 -3.79 19.08 1.13
C LEU A 67 -3.53 20.29 0.22
N THR A 68 -3.16 20.08 -1.04
CA THR A 68 -3.01 21.17 -2.03
C THR A 68 -4.33 21.64 -2.63
N GLY A 69 -5.48 21.11 -2.18
CA GLY A 69 -6.80 21.53 -2.63
C GLY A 69 -7.22 20.94 -3.99
N GLY A 70 -6.46 19.98 -4.52
CA GLY A 70 -6.89 19.19 -5.66
C GLY A 70 -7.96 18.20 -5.22
N ARG A 71 -9.24 18.56 -5.32
CA ARG A 71 -10.30 17.56 -5.18
C ARG A 71 -10.21 16.65 -6.41
N LEU A 72 -10.25 15.34 -6.21
CA LEU A 72 -10.39 14.34 -7.28
C LEU A 72 -11.82 14.42 -7.87
N GLU A 73 -12.24 15.60 -8.35
CA GLU A 73 -13.59 15.93 -8.83
C GLU A 73 -13.87 15.35 -10.24
N GLY A 74 -13.15 14.31 -10.64
CA GLY A 74 -13.25 13.71 -11.98
C GLY A 74 -14.05 12.42 -12.06
N LEU A 75 -14.59 11.91 -10.94
CA LEU A 75 -15.28 10.62 -10.88
C LEU A 75 -16.59 10.69 -10.07
N ALA A 76 -17.25 11.84 -10.06
CA ALA A 76 -18.67 11.87 -9.72
C ALA A 76 -19.43 11.28 -10.91
N PRO A 77 -20.29 10.26 -10.73
CA PRO A 77 -21.31 9.95 -11.72
C PRO A 77 -22.06 11.25 -12.00
N GLN A 78 -21.99 11.72 -13.23
CA GLN A 78 -22.82 12.84 -13.66
C GLN A 78 -24.26 12.34 -13.55
N ASP A 79 -25.00 12.84 -12.55
CA ASP A 79 -26.44 12.64 -12.43
C ASP A 79 -27.11 13.43 -13.58
N ASP A 80 -26.94 12.96 -14.82
CA ASP A 80 -27.76 13.33 -15.96
C ASP A 80 -29.11 12.59 -15.82
N VAL A 81 -29.93 13.05 -14.87
CA VAL A 81 -31.37 12.79 -14.92
C VAL A 81 -32.01 14.04 -15.50
N HIS A 82 -32.19 13.99 -16.81
CA HIS A 82 -32.98 14.93 -17.59
C HIS A 82 -34.41 15.01 -17.03
N GLU A 83 -34.83 16.21 -16.60
CA GLU A 83 -36.25 16.61 -16.58
C GLU A 83 -36.62 17.28 -17.90
#